data_AF-A0A7C3X636-F1
#
_entry.id   AF-A0A7C3X636-F1
#
_cell.length_a   1.000
_cell.length_b   1.000
_cell.length_c   1.000
_cell.angle_alpha   90.00
_cell.angle_beta   90.00
_cell.angle_gamma   90.00
#
_symmetry.space_group_name_H-M   'P 1'
#
loop_
_entity.id
_entity.type
_entity.pdbx_description
1 polymer ?
#
loop_
_entity_poly.entity_id
_entity_poly.type
_entity_poly.pdbx_seq_one_letter_code
_entity_poly.pdbx_strand_id
1 'polypeptide(L)'
;MSDIWRTVQVNGLPTTRPCPVCHKAMAAFQFQHDHDRLMLDLCRRCQFVWFDGGELESLSKAYRPKEDQPDLPADLKEQLAFWKIQQQDRFQAELDQQAERFFRLILHSQDGPPSSDQVCPEGLS
;
A
#
# COMPACT_ATOMS: atom_id res chain seq x y z
N MET A 1 -14.50 18.05 12.01
CA MET A 1 -14.20 18.04 10.56
C MET A 1 -13.00 18.94 10.36
N SER A 2 -11.87 18.37 9.93
CA SER A 2 -10.54 19.02 10.01
C SER A 2 -10.51 20.43 9.39
N ASP A 3 -9.98 21.40 10.15
CA ASP A 3 -10.01 22.84 9.86
C ASP A 3 -9.27 23.27 8.58
N ILE A 4 -8.37 22.42 8.07
CA ILE A 4 -7.53 22.71 6.89
C ILE A 4 -8.38 23.09 5.67
N TRP A 5 -9.46 22.36 5.40
CA TRP A 5 -10.27 22.60 4.20
C TRP A 5 -11.02 23.93 4.22
N ARG A 6 -11.40 24.41 5.41
CA ARG A 6 -11.98 25.75 5.58
C ARG A 6 -10.92 26.82 5.35
N THR A 7 -9.73 26.62 5.89
CA THR A 7 -8.62 27.58 5.76
C THR A 7 -8.13 27.70 4.32
N VAL A 8 -8.02 26.60 3.57
CA VAL A 8 -7.60 26.62 2.16
C VAL A 8 -8.59 27.36 1.26
N GLN A 9 -9.89 27.30 1.59
CA GLN A 9 -10.91 28.04 0.86
C GLN A 9 -10.75 29.56 1.01
N VAL A 10 -10.35 30.01 2.21
CA VAL A 10 -10.25 31.45 2.55
C VAL A 10 -8.86 32.01 2.24
N ASN A 11 -7.80 31.27 2.58
CA ASN A 11 -6.41 31.76 2.61
C ASN A 11 -5.50 31.13 1.55
N GLY A 12 -5.99 30.20 0.73
CA GLY A 12 -5.16 29.56 -0.29
C GLY A 12 -4.77 30.53 -1.41
N LEU A 13 -3.52 30.49 -1.84
CA LEU A 13 -3.03 31.28 -2.97
C LEU A 13 -3.29 30.54 -4.29
N PRO A 14 -3.76 31.20 -5.36
CA PRO A 14 -4.02 30.54 -6.63
C PRO A 14 -2.71 30.02 -7.25
N THR A 15 -2.74 28.82 -7.82
CA THR A 15 -1.61 28.24 -8.53
C THR A 15 -1.94 27.97 -9.98
N THR A 16 -0.91 27.84 -10.81
CA THR A 16 -1.04 27.48 -12.22
C THR A 16 -1.24 25.98 -12.43
N ARG A 17 -1.10 25.18 -11.37
CA ARG A 17 -1.19 23.71 -11.44
C ARG A 17 -2.66 23.27 -11.48
N PRO A 18 -3.08 22.49 -12.49
CA PRO A 18 -4.41 21.90 -12.53
C PRO A 18 -4.47 20.64 -11.65
N CYS A 19 -5.62 20.44 -10.99
CA CYS A 19 -5.88 19.23 -10.22
C CYS A 19 -5.91 18.00 -11.14
N PRO A 20 -5.20 16.89 -10.82
CA PRO A 20 -5.22 15.67 -11.63
C PRO A 20 -6.58 14.98 -11.70
N VAL A 21 -7.45 15.20 -10.70
CA VAL A 21 -8.76 14.54 -10.60
C VAL A 21 -9.83 15.32 -11.34
N CYS A 22 -9.91 16.64 -11.14
CA CYS A 22 -11.01 17.46 -11.66
C CYS A 22 -10.57 18.60 -12.58
N HIS A 23 -9.28 18.72 -12.88
CA HIS A 23 -8.68 19.68 -13.81
C HIS A 23 -8.96 21.16 -13.48
N LYS A 24 -9.31 21.47 -12.23
CA LYS A 24 -9.48 22.84 -11.74
C LYS A 24 -8.20 23.35 -11.11
N ALA A 25 -8.00 24.67 -11.15
CA ALA A 25 -6.85 25.32 -10.53
C ALA A 25 -6.78 24.96 -9.04
N MET A 26 -5.58 24.62 -8.59
CA MET A 26 -5.31 24.32 -7.19
C MET A 26 -4.98 25.59 -6.40
N ALA A 27 -4.97 25.46 -5.08
CA ALA A 27 -4.56 26.52 -4.18
C ALA A 27 -3.36 26.07 -3.35
N ALA A 28 -2.30 26.87 -3.35
CA ALA A 28 -1.14 26.68 -2.49
C ALA A 28 -1.51 27.10 -1.07
N PHE A 29 -1.12 26.27 -0.11
CA PHE A 29 -1.35 26.49 1.31
C PHE A 29 -0.10 26.11 2.10
N GLN A 30 0.30 26.97 3.02
CA GLN A 30 1.40 26.68 3.93
C GLN A 30 0.87 25.85 5.10
N PHE A 31 1.25 24.59 5.13
CA PHE A 31 1.02 23.69 6.25
C PHE A 31 2.19 23.78 7.24
N GLN A 32 1.88 23.84 8.53
CA GLN A 32 2.88 23.88 9.60
C GLN A 32 2.71 22.64 10.49
N HIS A 33 3.80 21.89 10.67
CA HIS A 33 3.86 20.72 11.55
C HIS A 33 5.12 20.81 12.41
N ASP A 34 4.94 20.87 13.73
CA ASP A 34 6.02 21.14 14.70
C ASP A 34 6.87 22.37 14.30
N HIS A 35 8.09 22.14 13.79
CA HIS A 35 9.01 23.19 13.35
C HIS A 35 9.10 23.35 11.83
N ASP A 36 8.46 22.45 11.07
CA ASP A 36 8.55 22.41 9.62
C ASP A 36 7.38 23.15 8.97
N ARG A 37 7.70 23.80 7.84
CA ARG A 37 6.73 24.49 7.00
C ARG A 37 6.77 23.87 5.61
N LEU A 38 5.62 23.38 5.17
CA LEU A 38 5.44 22.72 3.89
C LEU A 38 4.45 23.53 3.07
N MET A 39 4.84 23.90 1.85
CA MET A 39 3.87 24.38 0.88
C MET A 39 3.18 23.15 0.28
N LEU A 40 1.85 23.20 0.17
CA LEU A 40 1.05 22.12 -0.40
C LEU A 40 0.06 22.68 -1.40
N ASP A 41 -0.13 21.98 -2.51
CA ASP A 41 -1.19 22.28 -3.46
C ASP A 41 -2.46 21.51 -3.09
N LEU A 42 -3.56 22.22 -2.85
CA LEU A 42 -4.85 21.62 -2.49
C LEU A 42 -5.94 22.01 -3.48
N CYS A 43 -6.75 21.03 -3.90
CA CYS A 43 -7.93 21.27 -4.71
C CYS A 43 -9.13 21.59 -3.81
N ARG A 44 -9.67 22.81 -3.93
CA ARG A 44 -10.85 23.27 -3.17
C ARG A 44 -12.15 22.51 -3.49
N ARG A 45 -12.19 21.79 -4.62
CA ARG A 45 -13.40 21.14 -5.13
C ARG A 45 -13.48 19.65 -4.77
N CYS A 46 -12.43 18.89 -5.05
CA CYS A 46 -12.40 17.44 -4.78
C CYS A 46 -11.59 17.07 -3.52
N GLN A 47 -11.05 18.06 -2.80
CA GLN A 47 -10.24 17.85 -1.60
C GLN A 47 -8.99 16.98 -1.84
N PHE A 48 -8.48 17.02 -3.07
CA PHE A 48 -7.26 16.33 -3.43
C PHE A 48 -6.04 17.16 -3.03
N VAL A 49 -5.04 16.50 -2.43
CA VAL A 49 -3.75 17.09 -2.03
C VAL A 49 -2.69 16.63 -3.01
N TRP A 50 -1.90 17.57 -3.53
CA TRP A 50 -0.78 17.28 -4.40
C TRP A 50 0.52 17.71 -3.74
N PHE A 51 1.56 16.89 -3.93
CA PHE A 51 2.92 17.14 -3.48
C PHE A 51 3.82 17.14 -4.71
N ASP A 52 4.70 18.11 -4.82
CA ASP A 52 5.81 17.98 -5.76
C ASP A 52 6.95 17.10 -5.20
N GLY A 53 7.93 16.79 -6.04
CA GLY A 53 9.04 15.91 -5.66
C GLY A 53 9.90 16.46 -4.52
N GLY A 54 9.98 17.78 -4.36
CA GLY A 54 10.73 18.41 -3.27
C GLY A 54 9.95 18.45 -1.96
N GLU A 55 8.66 18.72 -2.03
CA GLU A 55 7.74 18.74 -0.89
C GLU A 55 7.62 17.36 -0.22
N LEU A 56 7.57 16.29 -1.03
CA LEU A 56 7.51 14.93 -0.51
C LEU A 56 8.80 14.53 0.23
N GLU A 57 9.96 14.97 -0.26
CA GLU A 57 11.24 14.73 0.42
C GLU A 57 11.36 15.55 1.72
N SER A 58 10.83 16.77 1.75
CA SER A 58 10.73 17.55 2.99
C SER A 58 9.83 16.86 4.02
N LEU A 59 8.71 16.29 3.58
CA LEU A 59 7.82 15.53 4.44
C LEU A 59 8.46 14.27 5.02
N SER A 60 9.22 13.53 4.23
CA SER A 60 9.86 12.30 4.73
C SER A 60 10.95 12.59 5.76
N LYS A 61 11.62 13.75 5.67
CA LYS A 61 12.58 14.22 6.67
C LYS A 61 11.91 14.76 7.93
N ALA A 62 10.81 15.49 7.78
CA ALA A 62 10.00 16.03 8.87
C ALA A 62 9.25 14.93 9.63
N TYR A 63 8.78 13.91 8.91
CA TYR A 63 8.19 12.72 9.48
C TYR A 63 9.29 11.79 10.00
N ARG A 64 9.91 12.19 11.10
CA ARG A 64 10.47 11.22 12.03
C ARG A 64 9.29 10.78 12.88
N PRO A 65 8.85 9.51 12.80
CA PRO A 65 7.98 9.00 13.85
C PRO A 65 8.68 9.34 15.16
N LYS A 66 8.04 10.08 16.06
CA LYS A 66 8.60 10.21 17.41
C LYS A 66 8.82 8.78 17.87
N GLU A 67 10.08 8.40 18.03
CA GLU A 67 10.46 7.24 18.82
C GLU A 67 10.17 7.61 20.28
N ASP A 68 8.89 7.82 20.58
CA ASP A 68 8.33 7.57 21.91
C ASP A 68 8.27 6.04 22.07
N GLN A 69 9.34 5.33 21.68
CA GLN A 69 9.58 4.00 22.20
C GLN A 69 10.03 4.26 23.63
N PRO A 70 9.19 3.94 24.64
CA PRO A 70 9.69 3.94 26.00
C PRO A 70 10.98 3.11 25.99
N ASP A 71 11.99 3.53 26.76
CA ASP A 71 13.21 2.74 26.88
C ASP A 71 12.86 1.42 27.57
N LEU A 72 12.43 0.46 26.75
CA LEU A 72 11.96 -0.82 27.18
C LEU A 72 13.17 -1.58 27.71
N PRO A 73 13.07 -2.21 28.90
CA PRO A 73 14.08 -3.15 29.35
C PRO A 73 14.38 -4.16 28.24
N ALA A 74 15.64 -4.57 28.12
CA ALA A 74 16.10 -5.48 27.07
C ALA A 74 15.20 -6.72 26.93
N ASP A 75 14.80 -7.31 28.06
CA ASP A 75 13.92 -8.48 28.15
C ASP A 75 12.55 -8.27 27.46
N LEU A 76 11.98 -7.05 27.56
CA LEU A 76 10.69 -6.76 26.94
C LEU A 76 10.83 -6.51 25.43
N LYS A 77 11.97 -5.95 24.99
CA LYS A 77 12.32 -5.84 23.57
C LYS A 77 12.50 -7.22 22.93
N GLU A 78 13.16 -8.13 23.63
CA GLU A 78 13.34 -9.53 23.21
C GLU A 78 11.99 -10.23 23.07
N GLN A 79 11.11 -10.16 24.07
CA GLN A 79 9.79 -10.78 24.00
C GLN A 79 8.94 -10.30 22.82
N LEU A 80 8.95 -8.98 22.55
CA LEU A 80 8.24 -8.40 21.41
C LEU A 80 8.83 -8.84 20.07
N ALA A 81 10.16 -8.93 19.99
CA ALA A 81 10.86 -9.42 18.80
C ALA A 81 10.50 -10.88 18.52
N PHE A 82 10.53 -11.76 19.54
CA PHE A 82 10.12 -13.16 19.42
C PHE A 82 8.67 -13.30 18.94
N TRP A 83 7.73 -12.56 19.55
CA TRP A 83 6.33 -12.60 19.15
C TRP A 83 6.11 -12.17 17.69
N LYS A 84 6.83 -11.13 17.25
CA LYS A 84 6.74 -10.61 15.88
C LYS A 84 7.27 -11.61 14.84
N ILE A 85 8.39 -12.27 15.12
CA ILE A 85 8.93 -13.36 14.28
C ILE A 85 7.91 -14.49 14.20
N GLN A 86 7.35 -14.93 15.33
CA GLN A 86 6.37 -16.01 15.37
C GLN A 86 5.11 -15.70 14.57
N GLN A 87 4.61 -14.45 14.63
CA GLN A 87 3.48 -14.04 13.81
C GLN A 87 3.78 -14.09 12.32
N GLN A 88 4.96 -13.61 11.93
CA GLN A 88 5.37 -13.55 10.55
C GLN A 88 5.57 -14.95 9.97
N ASP A 89 6.21 -15.85 10.73
CA ASP A 89 6.37 -17.26 10.36
C ASP A 89 5.02 -17.97 10.22
N ARG A 90 4.08 -17.71 11.13
CA ARG A 90 2.72 -18.27 11.05
C ARG A 90 2.00 -17.81 9.79
N PHE A 91 2.11 -16.53 9.46
CA PHE A 91 1.50 -15.98 8.26
C PHE A 91 2.15 -16.55 6.99
N GLN A 92 3.48 -16.66 6.97
CA GLN A 92 4.19 -17.25 5.85
C GLN A 92 3.80 -18.73 5.64
N ALA A 93 3.71 -19.50 6.71
CA ALA A 93 3.28 -20.90 6.64
C ALA A 93 1.84 -21.06 6.12
N GLU A 94 0.94 -20.13 6.47
CA GLU A 94 -0.43 -20.11 5.93
C GLU A 94 -0.43 -19.83 4.42
N LEU A 95 0.37 -18.85 3.97
CA LEU A 95 0.53 -18.57 2.54
C LEU A 95 1.14 -19.76 1.80
N ASP A 96 2.15 -20.41 2.38
CA ASP A 96 2.79 -21.58 1.79
C ASP A 96 1.79 -22.73 1.67
N GLN A 97 0.98 -22.98 2.70
CA GLN A 97 -0.10 -23.97 2.66
C GLN A 97 -1.14 -23.64 1.57
N GLN A 98 -1.52 -22.37 1.42
CA GLN A 98 -2.46 -21.94 0.37
C GLN A 98 -1.85 -22.09 -1.03
N ALA A 99 -0.56 -21.76 -1.19
CA ALA A 99 0.17 -21.90 -2.44
C ALA A 99 0.30 -23.38 -2.84
N GLU A 100 0.63 -24.27 -1.90
CA GLU A 100 0.65 -25.71 -2.14
C GLU A 100 -0.73 -26.24 -2.54
N ARG A 101 -1.79 -25.79 -1.88
CA ARG A 101 -3.17 -26.17 -2.21
C ARG A 101 -3.56 -25.70 -3.61
N PHE A 102 -3.20 -24.47 -3.96
CA PHE A 102 -3.43 -23.90 -5.28
C PHE A 102 -2.63 -24.65 -6.37
N PHE A 103 -1.36 -24.92 -6.13
CA PHE A 103 -0.50 -25.66 -7.04
C PHE A 103 -1.00 -27.09 -7.25
N ARG A 104 -1.47 -27.75 -6.18
CA ARG A 104 -2.12 -29.06 -6.27
C ARG A 104 -3.36 -29.02 -7.16
N LEU A 105 -4.21 -28.00 -7.02
CA LEU A 105 -5.40 -27.81 -7.84
C LEU A 105 -5.05 -27.62 -9.33
N ILE A 106 -3.95 -26.93 -9.64
CA ILE A 106 -3.47 -26.76 -11.01
C ILE A 106 -2.97 -28.09 -11.59
N LEU A 107 -2.15 -28.83 -10.84
CA LEU A 107 -1.55 -30.08 -11.33
C LEU A 107 -2.56 -31.23 -11.50
N HIS A 108 -3.67 -31.24 -10.75
CA HIS A 108 -4.73 -32.26 -10.91
C HIS A 108 -5.67 -32.00 -12.10
N SER A 109 -5.45 -30.94 -12.89
CA SER A 109 -6.26 -30.63 -14.09
C SER A 109 -5.75 -31.26 -15.39
N GLN A 110 -4.59 -31.94 -15.38
CA GLN A 110 -3.97 -32.53 -16.58
C GLN A 110 -4.11 -34.05 -16.72
N ASP A 111 -4.81 -34.74 -15.82
CA ASP A 111 -5.18 -36.14 -16.03
C ASP A 111 -6.62 -36.21 -16.55
N GLY A 112 -6.78 -35.96 -17.86
CA GLY A 112 -8.01 -36.36 -18.56
C GLY A 112 -8.16 -37.89 -18.50
N PRO A 113 -9.39 -38.44 -18.45
CA PRO A 113 -9.56 -39.89 -18.42
C PRO A 113 -8.86 -40.52 -19.65
N PRO A 114 -8.19 -41.68 -19.51
CA PRO A 114 -7.59 -42.34 -20.67
C PRO A 114 -8.67 -42.62 -21.70
N SER A 115 -8.49 -42.08 -22.91
CA SER A 115 -9.44 -42.25 -24.01
C SER A 115 -9.55 -43.73 -24.36
N SER A 116 -10.74 -44.29 -24.14
CA SER A 116 -11.11 -45.62 -24.60
C SER A 116 -11.50 -45.56 -26.08
N ASP A 117 -10.54 -45.59 -27.00
CA ASP A 117 -10.72 -45.85 -28.44
C ASP A 117 -9.31 -45.99 -29.04
N GLN A 118 -8.90 -46.96 -29.85
CA GLN A 118 -9.52 -48.11 -30.49
C GLN A 118 -8.36 -49.05 -30.86
N VAL A 119 -8.44 -50.32 -30.49
CA VAL A 119 -7.65 -51.37 -31.12
C VAL A 119 -8.23 -51.54 -32.52
N CYS A 120 -7.46 -51.24 -33.56
CA CYS A 120 -7.81 -51.63 -34.92
C CYS A 120 -7.72 -53.15 -35.02
N PRO A 121 -8.80 -53.88 -35.39
CA PRO A 121 -8.67 -55.27 -35.76
C PRO A 121 -8.09 -55.34 -37.17
N GLU A 122 -6.81 -55.71 -37.31
CA GLU A 122 -6.31 -56.20 -38.59
C GLU A 122 -6.91 -57.57 -38.84
N GLY A 123 -7.91 -57.61 -39.72
CA GLY A 123 -8.55 -58.82 -40.19
C GLY A 123 -8.69 -58.81 -41.71
N LEU A 124 -8.00 -59.77 -42.33
CA LEU A 124 -8.30 -60.44 -43.60
C LEU A 124 -8.44 -59.59 -44.88
N SER A 125 -7.42 -59.66 -45.74
CA SER A 125 -7.46 -60.39 -47.03
C SER A 125 -6.11 -60.37 -47.73
#